data_AF-A0A2A2Q150-F1
#
_entry.id   AF-A0A2A2Q150-F1
#
_cell.length_a   1.000
_cell.length_b   1.000
_cell.length_c   1.000
_cell.angle_alpha   90.00
_cell.angle_beta   90.00
_cell.angle_gamma   90.00
#
_symmetry.space_group_name_H-M   'P 1'
#
loop_
_entity.id
_entity.type
_entity.pdbx_description
1 polymer ?
#
loop_
_entity_poly.entity_id
_entity_poly.type
_entity_poly.pdbx_seq_one_letter_code
_entity_poly.pdbx_strand_id
1 'polypeptide(L)'
;MVLLGACLAGCATGPKRETAGGKAAAPAAGAERRVYVLLSGGGTPLSNNYSQYLQAKGVSDTFARELPGAKTWTFFGAGNRPDAPPVLADVRRETKIGGRLVQSWLPGVLPANRPATRAGVLKALREEILPAVRDGGT
;
A
#
# COMPACT_ATOMS: atom_id res chain seq x y z
N MET A 1 -12.17 21.12 -39.46
CA MET A 1 -11.56 19.86 -39.01
C MET A 1 -10.15 19.79 -39.57
N VAL A 2 -9.15 20.16 -38.76
CA VAL A 2 -7.73 19.94 -39.03
C VAL A 2 -7.08 19.69 -37.67
N LEU A 3 -6.60 18.46 -37.45
CA LEU A 3 -5.65 18.10 -36.41
C LEU A 3 -4.31 18.72 -36.78
N LEU A 4 -3.63 19.38 -35.84
CA LEU A 4 -2.20 19.61 -35.93
C LEU A 4 -1.56 19.21 -34.59
N GLY A 5 -1.02 18.00 -34.56
CA GLY A 5 -0.05 17.58 -33.56
C GLY A 5 1.32 18.14 -33.92
N ALA A 6 2.10 18.50 -32.90
CA ALA A 6 3.52 18.77 -33.05
C ALA A 6 4.27 17.94 -32.00
N CYS A 7 4.85 16.84 -32.47
CA CYS A 7 5.96 16.16 -31.80
C CYS A 7 7.21 17.02 -31.96
N LEU A 8 7.91 17.30 -30.86
CA LEU A 8 9.30 17.76 -30.93
C LEU A 8 10.21 16.58 -30.59
N ALA A 9 10.77 15.99 -31.66
CA ALA A 9 11.91 15.11 -31.62
C ALA A 9 13.18 15.97 -31.50
N GLY A 10 13.96 15.75 -30.44
CA GLY A 10 15.26 16.38 -30.21
C GLY A 10 16.38 15.35 -30.28
N CYS A 11 17.35 15.62 -31.15
CA CYS A 11 18.45 14.81 -31.66
C CYS A 11 19.20 13.89 -30.69
N ALA A 12 19.48 12.70 -31.21
CA ALA A 12 20.38 11.70 -30.66
C ALA A 12 21.86 12.04 -30.93
N THR A 13 22.68 11.85 -29.90
CA THR A 13 24.05 11.32 -30.04
C THR A 13 24.16 10.10 -29.14
N GLY A 14 23.90 8.93 -29.72
CA GLY A 14 23.98 7.67 -28.99
C GLY A 14 25.42 7.17 -28.88
N PRO A 15 25.85 6.63 -27.73
CA PRO A 15 27.06 5.83 -27.70
C PRO A 15 26.82 4.48 -28.37
N LYS A 16 27.83 4.08 -29.13
CA LYS A 16 28.01 2.82 -29.86
C LYS A 16 27.59 1.61 -28.99
N ARG A 17 26.60 0.83 -29.45
CA ARG A 17 26.30 -0.50 -28.89
C ARG A 17 27.43 -1.44 -29.26
N GLU A 18 28.32 -1.72 -28.32
CA GLU A 18 29.07 -2.97 -28.33
C GLU A 18 28.16 -4.06 -27.75
N THR A 19 27.83 -5.02 -28.59
CA THR A 19 27.17 -6.27 -28.25
C THR A 19 28.14 -7.13 -27.44
N ALA A 20 28.23 -6.88 -26.14
CA ALA A 20 28.79 -7.83 -25.19
C ALA A 20 27.62 -8.55 -24.53
N GLY A 21 27.56 -9.87 -24.69
CA GLY A 21 26.61 -10.75 -24.03
C GLY A 21 26.69 -10.56 -22.51
N GLY A 22 25.82 -9.70 -21.98
CA GLY A 22 25.70 -9.45 -20.56
C GLY A 22 24.90 -10.57 -19.93
N LYS A 23 25.58 -11.48 -19.23
CA LYS A 23 24.96 -12.29 -18.18
C LYS A 23 24.05 -11.38 -17.35
N ALA A 24 22.82 -11.81 -17.11
CA ALA A 24 21.94 -11.17 -16.15
C ALA A 24 22.75 -10.88 -14.89
N ALA A 25 22.93 -9.59 -14.57
CA ALA A 25 23.67 -9.19 -13.39
C ALA A 25 23.00 -9.88 -12.20
N ALA A 26 23.76 -10.69 -11.47
CA ALA A 26 23.32 -11.23 -10.20
C ALA A 26 22.86 -10.04 -9.33
N PRO A 27 21.75 -10.16 -8.59
CA PRO A 27 21.29 -9.08 -7.74
C PRO A 27 22.45 -8.66 -6.84
N ALA A 28 22.79 -7.38 -6.88
CA ALA A 28 23.87 -6.83 -6.09
C ALA A 28 23.66 -7.25 -4.63
N ALA A 29 24.64 -7.94 -4.06
CA ALA A 29 24.72 -8.16 -2.62
C ALA A 29 24.71 -6.77 -1.96
N GLY A 30 23.57 -6.38 -1.39
CA GLY A 30 23.37 -5.05 -0.82
C GLY A 30 22.15 -4.26 -1.33
N ALA A 31 21.21 -4.84 -2.08
CA ALA A 31 19.91 -4.21 -2.28
C ALA A 31 19.28 -3.95 -0.89
N GLU A 32 19.27 -2.69 -0.44
CA GLU A 32 18.75 -2.31 0.87
C GLU A 32 17.36 -2.90 1.07
N ARG A 33 17.20 -3.62 2.17
CA ARG A 33 15.99 -4.37 2.47
C ARG A 33 14.95 -3.37 2.96
N ARG A 34 14.13 -2.88 2.03
CA ARG A 34 13.10 -1.87 2.30
C ARG A 34 11.87 -2.49 2.94
N VAL A 35 11.50 -2.00 4.11
CA VAL A 35 10.35 -2.45 4.90
C VAL A 35 9.40 -1.29 5.14
N TYR A 36 8.13 -1.49 4.85
CA TYR A 36 7.10 -0.49 5.13
C TYR A 36 5.98 -1.07 5.96
N VAL A 37 5.56 -0.34 6.99
CA VAL A 37 4.45 -0.71 7.85
C VAL A 37 3.44 0.43 7.86
N LEU A 38 2.23 0.14 7.43
CA LEU A 38 1.07 1.00 7.58
C LEU A 38 0.24 0.51 8.76
N LEU A 39 0.08 1.37 9.76
CA LEU A 39 -0.85 1.17 10.86
C LEU A 39 -1.83 2.34 10.87
N SER A 40 -3.10 2.07 10.54
CA SER A 40 -4.14 3.08 10.47
C SER A 40 -5.46 2.53 11.03
N GLY A 41 -6.27 3.38 11.64
CA GLY A 41 -7.49 2.95 12.33
C GLY A 41 -7.24 2.44 13.76
N GLY A 42 -8.33 2.25 14.50
CA GLY A 42 -8.35 1.76 15.88
C GLY A 42 -8.78 0.30 15.97
N GLY A 43 -8.62 -0.27 17.17
CA GLY A 43 -9.01 -1.66 17.46
C GLY A 43 -10.52 -1.90 17.53
N THR A 44 -11.35 -0.87 17.33
CA THR A 44 -12.81 -1.00 17.32
C THR A 44 -13.33 -0.71 15.90
N PRO A 45 -13.88 -1.72 15.20
CA PRO A 45 -14.40 -1.56 13.83
C PRO A 45 -15.38 -0.36 13.72
N LEU A 46 -16.20 -0.15 14.75
CA LEU A 46 -17.25 0.86 14.76
C LEU A 46 -16.77 2.32 14.72
N SER A 47 -15.50 2.59 15.02
CA SER A 47 -14.97 3.95 15.19
C SER A 47 -13.98 4.40 14.12
N ASN A 48 -13.59 3.53 13.18
CA ASN A 48 -12.69 3.94 12.11
C ASN A 48 -13.41 4.88 11.16
N ASN A 49 -12.85 6.07 10.94
CA ASN A 49 -13.48 7.05 10.06
C ASN A 49 -13.15 6.75 8.59
N TYR A 50 -14.09 7.08 7.71
CA TYR A 50 -13.93 6.90 6.27
C TYR A 50 -12.69 7.60 5.69
N SER A 51 -12.29 8.74 6.25
CA SER A 51 -11.04 9.42 5.86
C SER A 51 -9.79 8.59 6.16
N GLN A 52 -9.74 7.91 7.32
CA GLN A 52 -8.62 7.02 7.68
C GLN A 52 -8.55 5.82 6.75
N TYR A 53 -9.71 5.26 6.38
CA TYR A 53 -9.81 4.21 5.38
C TYR A 53 -9.27 4.66 4.02
N LEU A 54 -9.68 5.83 3.52
CA LEU A 54 -9.20 6.34 2.23
C LEU A 54 -7.69 6.61 2.22
N GLN A 55 -7.15 7.13 3.31
CA GLN A 55 -5.70 7.33 3.48
C GLN A 55 -4.96 5.98 3.49
N ALA A 56 -5.45 5.03 4.28
CA ALA A 56 -4.88 3.69 4.34
C ALA A 56 -4.92 3.00 2.97
N LYS A 57 -6.05 3.12 2.26
CA LYS A 57 -6.21 2.59 0.91
C LYS A 57 -5.20 3.20 -0.05
N GLY A 58 -5.06 4.52 -0.06
CA GLY A 58 -4.11 5.21 -0.93
C GLY A 58 -2.68 4.72 -0.72
N VAL A 59 -2.25 4.61 0.54
CA VAL A 59 -0.90 4.14 0.89
C VAL A 59 -0.71 2.66 0.52
N SER A 60 -1.65 1.78 0.85
CA SER A 60 -1.56 0.36 0.48
C SER A 60 -1.54 0.14 -1.04
N ASP A 61 -2.33 0.91 -1.80
CA ASP A 61 -2.30 0.85 -3.26
C ASP A 61 -0.93 1.32 -3.80
N THR A 62 -0.34 2.37 -3.22
CA THR A 62 1.03 2.82 -3.57
C THR A 62 2.07 1.76 -3.26
N PHE A 63 2.02 1.11 -2.10
CA PHE A 63 2.90 0.00 -1.76
C PHE A 63 2.87 -1.11 -2.82
N ALA A 64 1.66 -1.49 -3.25
CA ALA A 64 1.49 -2.54 -4.25
C ALA A 64 2.01 -2.16 -5.65
N ARG A 65 1.89 -0.89 -6.05
CA ARG A 65 2.28 -0.43 -7.39
C ARG A 65 3.73 -0.01 -7.51
N GLU A 66 4.26 0.69 -6.51
CA GLU A 66 5.49 1.47 -6.65
C GLU A 66 6.67 0.87 -5.89
N LEU A 67 6.43 -0.11 -5.01
CA LEU A 67 7.48 -0.73 -4.20
C LEU A 67 7.63 -2.24 -4.48
N PRO A 68 7.78 -2.67 -5.76
CA PRO A 68 7.98 -4.08 -6.07
C PRO A 68 9.27 -4.57 -5.41
N GLY A 69 9.16 -5.61 -4.59
CA GLY A 69 10.28 -6.21 -3.85
C GLY A 69 10.49 -5.66 -2.44
N ALA A 70 9.79 -4.59 -2.03
CA ALA A 70 9.73 -4.21 -0.62
C ALA A 70 8.84 -5.18 0.16
N LYS A 71 9.14 -5.38 1.45
CA LYS A 71 8.22 -6.09 2.34
C LYS A 71 7.28 -5.09 2.99
N THR A 72 5.98 -5.31 2.86
CA THR A 72 4.97 -4.38 3.35
C THR A 72 3.95 -5.05 4.24
N TRP A 73 3.61 -4.40 5.34
CA TRP A 73 2.52 -4.82 6.23
C TRP A 73 1.49 -3.71 6.35
N THR A 74 0.23 -4.03 6.07
CA THR A 74 -0.91 -3.12 6.24
C THR A 74 -1.78 -3.62 7.39
N PHE A 75 -2.02 -2.76 8.38
CA PHE A 75 -2.94 -2.99 9.48
C PHE A 75 -4.02 -1.91 9.46
N PHE A 76 -5.27 -2.31 9.24
CA PHE A 76 -6.41 -1.41 9.27
C PHE A 76 -7.68 -2.08 9.82
N GLY A 77 -8.31 -1.41 10.80
CA GLY A 77 -9.61 -1.80 11.35
C GLY A 77 -9.70 -3.28 11.73
N ALA A 78 -10.79 -3.93 11.34
CA ALA A 78 -11.05 -5.35 11.52
C ALA A 78 -10.19 -6.26 10.63
N GLY A 79 -9.44 -5.69 9.68
CA GLY A 79 -8.60 -6.46 8.76
C GLY A 79 -9.34 -7.00 7.55
N ASN A 80 -10.42 -6.34 7.10
CA ASN A 80 -11.21 -6.80 5.97
C ASN A 80 -10.39 -6.87 4.67
N ARG A 81 -10.52 -8.00 3.95
CA ARG A 81 -9.74 -8.37 2.75
C ARG A 81 -10.65 -8.83 1.60
N PRO A 82 -10.22 -8.74 0.33
CA PRO A 82 -11.04 -9.17 -0.80
C PRO A 82 -11.36 -10.68 -0.81
N ASP A 83 -10.50 -11.50 -0.20
CA ASP A 83 -10.58 -12.96 -0.15
C ASP A 83 -11.38 -13.51 1.05
N ALA A 84 -11.93 -12.63 1.91
CA ALA A 84 -12.61 -13.02 3.13
C ALA A 84 -14.01 -12.40 3.23
N PRO A 85 -14.96 -13.07 3.92
CA PRO A 85 -16.25 -12.47 4.23
C PRO A 85 -16.08 -11.11 4.97
N PRO A 86 -16.75 -10.05 4.52
CA PRO A 86 -16.57 -8.72 5.11
C PRO A 86 -17.25 -8.61 6.47
N VAL A 87 -16.54 -8.03 7.45
CA VAL A 87 -17.13 -7.54 8.69
C VAL A 87 -17.79 -6.20 8.41
N LEU A 88 -19.12 -6.16 8.46
CA LEU A 88 -19.87 -4.90 8.39
C LEU A 88 -19.54 -4.02 9.59
N ALA A 89 -19.61 -2.71 9.39
CA ALA A 89 -19.32 -1.70 10.40
C ALA A 89 -17.85 -1.59 10.83
N ASP A 90 -16.94 -1.84 9.89
CA ASP A 90 -15.52 -1.58 10.06
C ASP A 90 -15.11 -0.13 9.76
N VAL A 91 -15.91 0.58 8.96
CA VAL A 91 -15.63 1.98 8.60
C VAL A 91 -16.90 2.80 8.69
N ARG A 92 -16.89 3.80 9.56
CA ARG A 92 -17.95 4.79 9.69
C ARG A 92 -17.75 5.89 8.65
N ARG A 93 -18.75 6.08 7.81
CA ARG A 93 -18.84 7.17 6.83
C ARG A 93 -20.01 8.09 7.19
N GLU A 94 -19.70 9.37 7.37
CA GLU A 94 -20.69 10.43 7.50
C GLU A 94 -20.78 11.17 6.16
N THR A 95 -22.00 11.49 5.73
CA THR A 95 -22.22 12.23 4.49
C THR A 95 -23.39 13.18 4.69
N LYS A 96 -23.28 14.40 4.16
CA LYS A 96 -24.34 15.40 4.21
C LYS A 96 -25.26 15.24 3.00
N ILE A 97 -26.52 14.89 3.23
CA ILE A 97 -27.53 14.70 2.18
C ILE A 97 -28.74 15.57 2.54
N GLY A 98 -29.11 16.49 1.64
CA GLY A 98 -30.25 17.40 1.87
C GLY A 98 -30.16 18.20 3.18
N GLY A 99 -28.94 18.63 3.55
CA GLY A 99 -28.71 19.36 4.80
C GLY A 99 -28.58 18.50 6.07
N ARG A 100 -28.87 17.19 6.00
CA ARG A 100 -28.83 16.26 7.13
C ARG A 100 -27.54 15.44 7.13
N LEU A 101 -27.01 15.12 8.31
CA LEU A 101 -25.93 14.15 8.45
C LEU A 101 -26.50 12.73 8.41
N VAL A 102 -26.00 11.93 7.48
CA VAL A 102 -26.34 10.50 7.34
C VAL A 102 -25.08 9.70 7.67
N GLN A 103 -25.20 8.77 8.60
CA GLN A 103 -24.13 7.84 8.96
C GLN A 103 -24.35 6.49 8.28
N SER A 104 -23.26 5.89 7.81
CA SER A 104 -23.24 4.56 7.22
C SER A 104 -21.99 3.80 7.66
N TRP A 105 -22.09 2.48 7.63
CA TRP A 105 -21.06 1.57 8.10
C TRP A 105 -20.66 0.63 6.97
N LEU A 106 -19.40 0.74 6.56
CA LEU A 106 -18.84 0.06 5.40
C LEU A 106 -17.83 -1.01 5.86
N PRO A 107 -17.55 -2.03 5.04
CA PRO A 107 -16.54 -3.03 5.36
C PRO A 107 -15.09 -2.55 5.32
N GLY A 108 -14.73 -1.43 4.72
CA GLY A 108 -13.31 -0.99 4.72
C GLY A 108 -12.29 -2.00 4.15
N VAL A 109 -12.60 -2.67 3.04
CA VAL A 109 -11.73 -3.71 2.45
C VAL A 109 -10.43 -3.13 1.89
N LEU A 110 -9.28 -3.70 2.28
CA LEU A 110 -7.96 -3.33 1.75
C LEU A 110 -7.18 -4.58 1.27
N PRO A 111 -6.33 -4.48 0.22
CA PRO A 111 -5.44 -5.57 -0.20
C PRO A 111 -4.43 -5.95 0.89
N ALA A 112 -4.22 -7.25 1.10
CA ALA A 112 -3.28 -7.80 2.09
C ALA A 112 -3.44 -7.21 3.51
N ASN A 113 -4.65 -6.77 3.86
CA ASN A 113 -4.94 -6.15 5.14
C ASN A 113 -4.85 -7.13 6.30
N ARG A 114 -4.47 -6.60 7.47
CA ARG A 114 -4.44 -7.33 8.73
C ARG A 114 -5.24 -6.55 9.78
N PRO A 115 -5.88 -7.23 10.76
CA PRO A 115 -6.58 -6.53 11.83
C PRO A 115 -5.62 -5.63 12.63
N ALA A 116 -5.98 -4.36 12.81
CA ALA A 116 -5.20 -3.37 13.57
C ALA A 116 -5.37 -3.53 15.09
N THR A 117 -5.34 -4.77 15.57
CA THR A 117 -5.41 -5.08 17.01
C THR A 117 -4.02 -5.01 17.63
N ARG A 118 -3.93 -4.59 18.91
CA ARG A 118 -2.67 -4.59 19.65
C ARG A 118 -1.95 -5.94 19.61
N ALA A 119 -2.70 -7.03 19.80
CA ALA A 119 -2.15 -8.38 19.76
C ALA A 119 -1.62 -8.74 18.38
N GLY A 120 -2.38 -8.46 17.31
CA GLY A 120 -1.97 -8.73 15.93
C GLY A 120 -0.72 -7.94 15.52
N VAL A 121 -0.67 -6.65 15.87
CA VAL A 121 0.48 -5.79 15.57
C VAL A 121 1.73 -6.23 16.33
N LEU A 122 1.63 -6.48 17.65
CA LEU A 122 2.78 -6.90 18.45
C LEU A 122 3.30 -8.29 18.04
N LYS A 123 2.40 -9.19 17.63
CA LYS A 123 2.79 -10.49 17.07
C LYS A 123 3.59 -10.31 15.79
N ALA A 124 3.06 -9.57 14.82
CA ALA A 124 3.74 -9.32 13.55
C ALA A 124 5.07 -8.57 13.75
N LEU A 125 5.13 -7.62 14.69
CA LEU A 125 6.38 -6.95 15.04
C LEU A 125 7.45 -7.95 15.50
N ARG A 126 7.11 -8.82 16.45
CA ARG A 126 8.02 -9.82 17.01
C ARG A 126 8.44 -10.89 16.01
N GLU A 127 7.48 -11.42 15.26
CA GLU A 127 7.67 -12.64 14.48
C GLU A 127 8.04 -12.37 13.02
N GLU A 128 7.73 -11.19 12.48
CA GLU A 128 7.87 -10.92 11.05
C GLU A 128 8.68 -9.65 10.75
N ILE A 129 8.30 -8.51 11.32
CA ILE A 129 8.84 -7.19 10.96
C ILE A 129 10.26 -7.02 11.53
N LEU A 130 10.46 -7.22 12.84
CA LEU A 130 11.79 -7.08 13.45
C LEU A 130 12.80 -8.09 12.87
N PRO A 131 12.45 -9.38 12.68
CA PRO A 131 13.33 -10.30 11.97
C PRO A 131 13.68 -9.86 10.54
N ALA A 132 12.77 -9.16 9.85
CA ALA A 132 13.03 -8.70 8.48
C ALA A 132 14.07 -7.58 8.39
N VAL A 133 14.27 -6.80 9.45
CA VAL A 133 15.24 -5.68 9.52
C VAL A 133 16.44 -5.97 10.42
N ARG A 134 16.54 -7.19 10.98
CA ARG A 134 17.55 -7.58 11.99
C ARG A 134 18.99 -7.31 11.56
N ASP A 135 19.30 -7.57 10.28
CA ASP A 135 20.66 -7.50 9.75
C ASP A 135 20.96 -6.17 9.04
N GLY A 136 20.12 -5.15 9.26
CA GLY A 136 20.16 -3.87 8.57
C GLY A 136 19.07 -3.75 7.50
N GLY A 137 18.56 -2.53 7.33
CA GLY A 137 17.43 -2.17 6.46
C GLY A 137 16.63 -1.01 7.04
N THR A 138 15.88 -0.30 6.20
CA THR A 138 14.96 0.78 6.57
C THR A 138 13.55 0.51 6.08
#